data_AF-A0A7X8CM70-F1
#
_entry.id   AF-A0A7X8CM70-F1
#
_cell.length_a   1.000
_cell.length_b   1.000
_cell.length_c   1.000
_cell.angle_alpha   90.00
_cell.angle_beta   90.00
_cell.angle_gamma   90.00
#
_symmetry.space_group_name_H-M   'P 1'
#
loop_
_entity.id
_entity.type
_entity.pdbx_description
1 polymer ?
#
loop_
_entity_poly.entity_id
_entity_poly.type
_entity_poly.pdbx_seq_one_letter_code
_entity_poly.pdbx_strand_id
1 'polypeptide(L)'
;MVVLFVSFTSLASKSDTDKIYSQTEKKWTQSQTVGDAFSVKAVFWNPELVQAWVAKYGAENLLSLEEQTAYHRDFIQRERFQRYLVFDVTIDKLKGPALFPINFNKNTYLTDDKGNKYYPLEYPREFDDKIFDKVTGKIYFNRIGKDNQPIVNPETKKITLHFSHLSIEPSYVAQKIELTWKDPYIPPDYTEASWQPELEEEILRLQERIILLEAQKKELIENQKQIESEIENVKNKIEEL
;
A
#
# COMPACT_ATOMS: atom_id res chain seq x y z
N MET A 1 2.75 27.93 7.86
CA MET A 1 2.77 26.70 7.04
C MET A 1 1.89 26.96 5.84
N VAL A 2 2.49 27.13 4.66
CA VAL A 2 1.75 27.46 3.43
C VAL A 2 1.22 26.14 2.89
N VAL A 3 -0.09 25.92 2.98
CA VAL A 3 -0.78 24.83 2.31
C VAL A 3 -0.93 25.25 0.85
N LEU A 4 -0.22 24.59 -0.05
CA LEU A 4 -0.36 24.81 -1.49
C LEU A 4 -1.61 24.04 -1.94
N PHE A 5 -2.75 24.72 -1.96
CA PHE A 5 -3.96 24.22 -2.62
C PHE A 5 -3.74 24.28 -4.13
N VAL A 6 -3.68 23.12 -4.79
CA VAL A 6 -3.67 23.03 -6.25
C VAL A 6 -5.11 22.85 -6.71
N SER A 7 -5.85 23.96 -6.80
CA SER A 7 -7.16 23.96 -7.44
C SER A 7 -6.96 23.79 -8.96
N PHE A 8 -7.35 22.63 -9.50
CA PHE A 8 -7.33 22.38 -10.94
C PHE A 8 -8.49 23.12 -11.62
N THR A 9 -8.26 24.39 -11.96
CA THR A 9 -8.99 25.03 -13.06
C THR A 9 -7.98 25.42 -14.14
N SER A 10 -8.33 25.17 -15.40
CA SER A 10 -7.60 25.41 -16.66
C SER A 10 -6.63 24.31 -17.12
N LEU A 11 -6.59 24.13 -18.45
CA LEU A 11 -5.68 23.24 -19.17
C LEU A 11 -4.23 23.47 -18.71
N ALA A 12 -3.75 22.65 -17.78
CA ALA A 12 -2.34 22.60 -17.47
C ALA A 12 -1.59 22.18 -18.74
N SER A 13 -0.56 22.93 -19.11
CA SER A 13 0.27 22.53 -20.24
C SER A 13 0.96 21.20 -19.93
N LYS A 14 1.25 20.38 -20.95
CA LYS A 14 1.94 19.10 -20.77
C LYS A 14 3.21 19.21 -19.90
N SER A 15 3.98 20.29 -20.09
CA SER A 15 5.18 20.56 -19.28
C SER A 15 4.88 20.83 -17.80
N ASP A 16 3.72 21.40 -17.47
CA ASP A 16 3.34 21.64 -16.07
C ASP A 16 2.96 20.32 -15.38
N THR A 17 2.21 19.45 -16.07
CA THR A 17 1.82 18.14 -15.53
C THR A 17 3.02 17.20 -15.34
N ASP A 18 3.99 17.22 -16.25
CA ASP A 18 5.23 16.44 -16.14
C ASP A 18 6.05 16.88 -14.93
N LYS A 19 6.14 18.19 -14.70
CA LYS A 19 6.87 18.76 -13.57
C LYS A 19 6.18 18.43 -12.24
N ILE A 20 4.85 18.57 -12.17
CA ILE A 20 4.06 18.23 -10.97
C ILE A 20 4.26 16.74 -10.65
N TYR A 21 4.07 15.85 -11.63
CA TYR A 21 4.29 14.42 -11.43
C TYR A 21 5.71 14.11 -10.94
N SER A 22 6.73 14.65 -11.59
CA SER A 22 8.14 14.40 -11.22
C SER A 22 8.46 14.88 -9.79
N GLN A 23 7.90 16.02 -9.38
CA GLN A 23 8.06 16.55 -8.02
C GLN A 23 7.34 15.67 -6.99
N THR A 24 6.12 15.24 -7.29
CA THR A 24 5.33 14.36 -6.44
C THR A 24 5.95 12.97 -6.33
N GLU A 25 6.41 12.38 -7.44
CA GLU A 25 7.13 11.09 -7.44
C GLU A 25 8.38 11.21 -6.57
N LYS A 26 9.16 12.28 -6.72
CA LYS A 26 10.36 12.51 -5.90
C LYS A 26 10.03 12.66 -4.41
N LYS A 27 8.94 13.36 -4.06
CA LYS A 27 8.47 13.49 -2.67
C LYS A 27 8.15 12.13 -2.05
N TRP A 28 7.52 11.25 -2.81
CA TRP A 28 7.10 9.92 -2.37
C TRP A 28 8.10 8.81 -2.69
N THR A 29 9.28 9.17 -3.19
CA THR A 29 10.41 8.27 -3.38
C THR A 29 11.33 8.32 -2.18
N GLN A 30 11.70 7.16 -1.66
CA GLN A 30 12.81 6.99 -0.75
C GLN A 30 13.86 6.09 -1.37
N SER A 31 15.13 6.36 -1.08
CA SER A 31 16.22 5.54 -1.57
C SER A 31 17.35 5.45 -0.57
N GLN A 32 17.99 4.30 -0.50
CA GLN A 32 19.19 4.06 0.30
C GLN A 32 20.22 3.32 -0.54
N THR A 33 21.44 3.82 -0.55
CA THR A 33 22.59 3.20 -1.22
C THR A 33 23.53 2.62 -0.18
N VAL A 34 24.00 1.39 -0.39
CA VAL A 34 24.91 0.67 0.51
C VAL A 34 26.30 0.65 -0.11
N GLY A 35 27.12 1.64 0.26
CA GLY A 35 28.45 1.82 -0.31
C GLY A 35 28.40 1.82 -1.85
N ASP A 36 29.30 1.04 -2.46
CA ASP A 36 29.35 0.84 -3.91
C ASP A 36 28.65 -0.44 -4.37
N ALA A 37 27.97 -1.17 -3.46
CA ALA A 37 27.46 -2.51 -3.74
C ALA A 37 26.11 -2.46 -4.46
N PHE A 38 25.12 -1.80 -3.85
CA PHE A 38 23.76 -1.74 -4.39
C PHE A 38 22.98 -0.54 -3.85
N SER A 39 21.86 -0.24 -4.50
CA SER A 39 20.88 0.74 -4.03
C SER A 39 19.48 0.15 -4.04
N VAL A 40 18.64 0.62 -3.10
CA VAL A 40 17.22 0.30 -3.06
C VAL A 40 16.46 1.62 -3.16
N LYS A 41 15.57 1.73 -4.15
CA LYS A 41 14.62 2.83 -4.34
C LYS A 41 13.21 2.27 -4.17
N ALA A 42 12.35 2.98 -3.45
CA ALA A 42 10.93 2.65 -3.38
C ALA A 42 10.09 3.92 -3.53
N VAL A 43 9.01 3.82 -4.30
CA VAL A 43 7.99 4.88 -4.47
C VAL A 43 6.70 4.42 -3.81
N PHE A 44 6.15 5.22 -2.91
CA PHE A 44 4.86 4.95 -2.29
C PHE A 44 3.73 5.52 -3.14
N TRP A 45 2.88 4.65 -3.70
CA TRP A 45 1.71 5.04 -4.50
C TRP A 45 0.55 5.46 -3.58
N ASN A 46 0.61 6.71 -3.11
CA ASN A 46 -0.45 7.34 -2.32
C ASN A 46 -1.42 8.13 -3.22
N PRO A 47 -2.55 8.63 -2.68
CA PRO A 47 -3.54 9.36 -3.49
C PRO A 47 -2.97 10.57 -4.24
N GLU A 48 -2.08 11.34 -3.61
CA GLU A 48 -1.44 12.51 -4.24
C GLU A 48 -0.62 12.11 -5.50
N LEU A 49 0.16 11.02 -5.42
CA LEU A 49 0.93 10.53 -6.56
C LEU A 49 0.05 9.93 -7.64
N VAL A 50 -1.02 9.23 -7.25
CA VAL A 50 -2.01 8.68 -8.20
C VAL A 50 -2.66 9.79 -9.01
N GLN A 51 -3.11 10.87 -8.35
CA GLN A 51 -3.71 12.02 -9.03
C GLN A 51 -2.71 12.73 -9.94
N ALA A 52 -1.47 12.93 -9.49
CA ALA A 52 -0.43 13.53 -10.32
C ALA A 52 -0.12 12.68 -11.56
N TRP A 53 -0.14 11.34 -11.43
CA TRP A 53 0.03 10.42 -12.55
C TRP A 53 -1.14 10.49 -13.53
N VAL A 54 -2.37 10.50 -13.03
CA VAL A 54 -3.58 10.64 -13.86
C VAL A 54 -3.59 11.97 -14.61
N ALA A 55 -3.18 13.07 -13.95
CA ALA A 55 -3.01 14.38 -14.57
C ALA A 55 -2.00 14.35 -15.72
N LYS A 56 -0.81 13.79 -15.47
CA LYS A 56 0.23 13.60 -16.50
C LYS A 56 -0.25 12.74 -17.65
N TYR A 57 -0.83 11.57 -17.36
CA TYR A 57 -1.32 10.65 -18.39
C TYR A 57 -2.43 11.27 -19.24
N GLY A 58 -3.36 12.00 -18.62
CA GLY A 58 -4.41 12.73 -19.32
C GLY A 58 -3.86 13.77 -20.29
N ALA A 59 -2.88 14.57 -19.85
CA ALA A 59 -2.22 15.56 -20.70
C ALA A 59 -1.39 14.92 -21.83
N GLU A 60 -0.70 13.82 -21.57
CA GLU A 60 0.09 13.09 -22.57
C GLU A 60 -0.76 12.46 -23.66
N ASN A 61 -1.98 12.01 -23.33
CA ASN A 61 -2.90 11.31 -24.22
C ASN A 61 -4.08 12.18 -24.70
N LEU A 62 -4.08 13.48 -24.36
CA LEU A 62 -5.14 14.44 -24.72
C LEU A 62 -6.54 13.99 -24.29
N LEU A 63 -6.65 13.38 -23.10
CA LEU A 63 -7.91 12.91 -22.56
C LEU A 63 -8.82 14.08 -22.18
N SER A 64 -10.11 13.94 -22.48
CA SER A 64 -11.14 14.76 -21.86
C SER A 64 -11.23 14.50 -20.35
N LEU A 65 -11.90 15.38 -19.62
CA LEU A 65 -12.10 15.21 -18.17
C LEU A 65 -12.82 13.89 -17.84
N GLU A 66 -13.82 13.53 -18.63
CA GLU A 66 -14.57 12.28 -18.44
C GLU A 66 -13.68 11.04 -18.66
N GLU A 67 -12.88 11.02 -19.73
CA GLU A 67 -11.93 9.95 -20.00
C GLU A 67 -10.84 9.86 -18.93
N GLN A 68 -10.40 11.00 -18.41
CA GLN A 68 -9.43 11.05 -17.31
C GLN A 68 -10.02 10.49 -16.01
N THR A 69 -11.27 10.83 -15.68
CA THR A 69 -11.99 10.26 -14.53
C THR A 69 -12.18 8.75 -14.69
N ALA A 70 -12.56 8.28 -15.88
CA ALA A 70 -12.68 6.85 -16.17
C ALA A 70 -11.33 6.13 -16.01
N TYR A 71 -10.26 6.69 -16.59
CA TYR A 71 -8.91 6.17 -16.44
C TYR A 71 -8.46 6.13 -14.98
N HIS A 72 -8.80 7.15 -14.18
CA HIS A 72 -8.47 7.19 -12.77
C HIS A 72 -9.11 6.01 -12.02
N ARG A 73 -10.42 5.79 -12.24
CA ARG A 73 -11.15 4.66 -11.64
C ARG A 73 -10.52 3.33 -12.04
N ASP A 74 -10.28 3.13 -13.34
CA ASP A 74 -9.65 1.92 -13.87
C ASP A 74 -8.26 1.69 -13.27
N PHE A 75 -7.49 2.77 -13.08
CA PHE A 75 -6.15 2.69 -12.50
C PHE A 75 -6.18 2.27 -11.03
N ILE A 76 -7.08 2.86 -10.22
CA ILE A 76 -7.27 2.47 -8.82
C ILE A 76 -7.65 0.99 -8.72
N GLN A 77 -8.59 0.53 -9.55
CA GLN A 77 -9.05 -0.85 -9.56
C GLN A 77 -7.94 -1.82 -9.99
N ARG A 78 -7.25 -1.51 -11.09
CA ARG A 78 -6.17 -2.35 -11.64
C ARG A 78 -5.01 -2.51 -10.66
N GLU A 79 -4.60 -1.42 -10.02
CA GLU A 79 -3.52 -1.44 -9.04
C GLU A 79 -3.99 -1.79 -7.63
N ARG A 80 -5.31 -1.94 -7.44
CA ARG A 80 -5.94 -2.38 -6.19
C ARG A 80 -5.61 -1.48 -4.98
N PHE A 81 -5.47 -0.16 -5.19
CA PHE A 81 -5.09 0.81 -4.14
C PHE A 81 -6.11 0.94 -3.00
N GLN A 82 -7.37 0.60 -3.25
CA GLN A 82 -8.43 0.52 -2.24
C GLN A 82 -8.22 -0.64 -1.26
N ARG A 83 -7.50 -1.70 -1.67
CA ARG A 83 -7.23 -2.89 -0.83
C ARG A 83 -5.82 -2.88 -0.24
N TYR A 84 -4.86 -2.27 -0.94
CA TYR A 84 -3.44 -2.38 -0.58
C TYR A 84 -2.73 -1.03 -0.49
N LEU A 85 -1.73 -0.97 0.38
CA LEU A 85 -0.64 0.00 0.26
C LEU A 85 0.37 -0.57 -0.73
N VAL A 86 0.70 0.21 -1.76
CA VAL A 86 1.51 -0.25 -2.89
C VAL A 86 2.82 0.53 -2.95
N PHE A 87 3.93 -0.21 -2.98
CA PHE A 87 5.27 0.33 -3.12
C PHE A 87 5.88 -0.18 -4.41
N ASP A 88 6.29 0.72 -5.30
CA ASP A 88 7.07 0.35 -6.49
C ASP A 88 8.54 0.41 -6.17
N VAL A 89 9.18 -0.75 -6.25
CA VAL A 89 10.48 -0.99 -5.66
C VAL A 89 11.46 -1.34 -6.74
N THR A 90 12.66 -0.80 -6.62
CA THR A 90 13.80 -1.13 -7.47
C THR A 90 15.00 -1.42 -6.59
N ILE A 91 15.62 -2.58 -6.80
CA ILE A 91 16.93 -2.92 -6.25
C ILE A 91 17.91 -2.95 -7.43
N ASP A 92 18.94 -2.13 -7.35
CA ASP A 92 19.95 -1.96 -8.40
C ASP A 92 21.33 -2.34 -7.86
N LYS A 93 21.93 -3.38 -8.44
CA LYS A 93 23.29 -3.84 -8.12
C LYS A 93 24.29 -2.96 -8.86
N LEU A 94 25.06 -2.20 -8.10
CA LEU A 94 26.04 -1.27 -8.63
C LEU A 94 27.36 -1.99 -8.95
N LYS A 95 28.03 -2.58 -7.96
CA LYS A 95 29.29 -3.32 -8.13
C LYS A 95 29.32 -4.58 -7.27
N GLY A 96 30.26 -5.47 -7.58
CA GLY A 96 30.45 -6.72 -6.85
C GLY A 96 29.56 -7.86 -7.38
N PRO A 97 29.51 -8.98 -6.64
CA PRO A 97 28.75 -10.15 -7.07
C PRO A 97 27.24 -9.90 -6.90
N ALA A 98 26.46 -10.80 -7.48
CA ALA A 98 25.02 -10.76 -7.42
C ALA A 98 24.48 -10.80 -5.98
N LEU A 99 23.34 -10.14 -5.77
CA LEU A 99 22.69 -10.07 -4.48
C LEU A 99 21.73 -11.24 -4.30
N PHE A 100 21.61 -11.69 -3.07
CA PHE A 100 20.68 -12.73 -2.64
C PHE A 100 19.72 -12.14 -1.60
N PRO A 101 18.48 -11.85 -1.99
CA PRO A 101 17.40 -11.62 -1.03
C PRO A 101 17.17 -12.88 -0.19
N ILE A 102 17.25 -12.76 1.13
CA ILE A 102 17.02 -13.89 2.02
C ILE A 102 15.54 -13.89 2.42
N ASN A 103 14.76 -14.90 2.03
CA ASN A 103 13.34 -15.06 2.38
C ASN A 103 12.56 -13.74 2.30
N PHE A 104 12.35 -13.22 1.08
CA PHE A 104 11.88 -11.85 0.89
C PHE A 104 10.62 -11.52 1.69
N ASN A 105 9.61 -12.41 1.66
CA ASN A 105 8.37 -12.24 2.41
C ASN A 105 8.52 -12.19 3.94
N LYS A 106 9.56 -12.79 4.51
CA LYS A 106 9.80 -12.82 5.97
C LYS A 106 10.66 -11.66 6.44
N ASN A 107 11.50 -11.13 5.56
CA ASN A 107 12.49 -10.11 5.91
C ASN A 107 12.16 -8.72 5.32
N THR A 108 11.22 -8.63 4.37
CA THR A 108 10.62 -7.37 3.93
C THR A 108 9.31 -7.14 4.70
N TYR A 109 9.19 -6.01 5.39
CA TYR A 109 7.97 -5.67 6.14
C TYR A 109 7.81 -4.15 6.31
N LEU A 110 6.57 -3.70 6.40
CA LEU A 110 6.23 -2.33 6.77
C LEU A 110 6.09 -2.22 8.29
N THR A 111 6.52 -1.09 8.87
CA THR A 111 6.20 -0.73 10.25
C THR A 111 5.51 0.62 10.34
N ASP A 112 4.52 0.71 11.23
CA ASP A 112 3.92 1.99 11.65
C ASP A 112 4.70 2.62 12.82
N ASP A 113 4.27 3.79 13.28
CA ASP A 113 4.83 4.51 14.42
C ASP A 113 4.65 3.78 15.77
N LYS A 114 3.70 2.84 15.84
CA LYS A 114 3.44 1.99 17.02
C LYS A 114 4.30 0.73 17.03
N GLY A 115 5.14 0.52 16.00
CA GLY A 115 6.04 -0.63 15.87
C GLY A 115 5.35 -1.92 15.41
N ASN A 116 4.10 -1.84 14.96
CA ASN A 116 3.43 -3.01 14.37
C ASN A 116 4.10 -3.38 13.05
N LYS A 117 4.31 -4.68 12.82
CA LYS A 117 4.90 -5.20 11.58
C LYS A 117 3.81 -5.74 10.65
N TYR A 118 3.90 -5.38 9.38
CA TYR A 118 3.01 -5.84 8.32
C TYR A 118 3.84 -6.44 7.18
N TYR A 119 3.57 -7.69 6.84
CA TYR A 119 4.31 -8.40 5.80
C TYR A 119 3.62 -8.24 4.44
N PRO A 120 4.38 -8.30 3.33
CA PRO A 120 3.80 -8.20 2.00
C PRO A 120 2.87 -9.39 1.74
N LEU A 121 1.72 -9.11 1.13
CA LEU A 121 0.78 -10.13 0.69
C LEU A 121 1.13 -10.65 -0.70
N GLU A 122 1.56 -9.74 -1.58
CA GLU A 122 1.91 -10.06 -2.96
C GLU A 122 3.13 -9.23 -3.39
N TYR A 123 4.00 -9.87 -4.17
CA TYR A 123 5.16 -9.24 -4.80
C TYR A 123 5.66 -10.15 -5.95
N PRO A 124 6.39 -9.62 -6.94
CA PRO A 124 6.98 -10.40 -8.02
C PRO A 124 8.00 -11.42 -7.51
N ARG A 125 7.96 -12.64 -8.05
CA ARG A 125 8.82 -13.77 -7.64
C ARG A 125 10.30 -13.46 -7.81
N GLU A 126 10.64 -12.57 -8.73
CA GLU A 126 11.99 -12.10 -9.02
C GLU A 126 12.68 -11.48 -7.78
N PHE A 127 11.91 -11.02 -6.79
CA PHE A 127 12.46 -10.57 -5.49
C PHE A 127 12.92 -11.70 -4.58
N ASP A 128 12.56 -12.96 -4.86
CA ASP A 128 13.10 -14.15 -4.18
C ASP A 128 14.32 -14.74 -4.93
N ASP A 129 14.58 -14.27 -6.15
CA ASP A 129 15.65 -14.77 -7.00
C ASP A 129 16.97 -14.00 -6.80
N LYS A 130 18.06 -14.58 -7.30
CA LYS A 130 19.39 -13.95 -7.31
C LYS A 130 19.39 -12.74 -8.25
N ILE A 131 19.74 -11.56 -7.74
CA ILE A 131 19.72 -10.30 -8.49
C ILE A 131 21.10 -10.06 -9.10
N PHE A 132 21.18 -10.24 -10.43
CA PHE A 132 22.44 -10.04 -11.17
C PHE A 132 22.69 -8.60 -11.56
N ASP A 133 21.66 -7.81 -11.86
CA ASP A 133 21.81 -6.41 -12.23
C ASP A 133 20.75 -5.58 -11.52
N LYS A 134 19.48 -5.81 -11.84
CA LYS A 134 18.38 -5.03 -11.31
C LYS A 134 17.13 -5.88 -11.19
N VAL A 135 16.34 -5.65 -10.15
CA VAL A 135 14.97 -6.13 -10.05
C VAL A 135 14.05 -4.95 -9.73
N THR A 136 12.90 -4.91 -10.39
CA THR A 136 11.88 -3.88 -10.17
C THR A 136 10.51 -4.55 -10.06
N GLY A 137 9.67 -4.03 -9.19
CA GLY A 137 8.31 -4.53 -9.07
C GLY A 137 7.52 -3.92 -7.92
N LYS A 138 6.21 -4.14 -7.94
CA LYS A 138 5.28 -3.63 -6.94
C LYS A 138 5.13 -4.60 -5.78
N ILE A 139 5.19 -4.08 -4.56
CA ILE A 139 4.95 -4.84 -3.33
C ILE A 139 3.63 -4.34 -2.74
N TYR A 140 2.74 -5.29 -2.45
CA TYR A 140 1.39 -5.03 -1.94
C TYR A 140 1.30 -5.42 -0.47
N PHE A 141 1.00 -4.44 0.38
CA PHE A 141 0.70 -4.66 1.80
C PHE A 141 -0.79 -4.45 2.02
N ASN A 142 -1.40 -5.17 2.96
CA ASN A 142 -2.78 -4.91 3.33
C ASN A 142 -2.96 -3.44 3.74
N ARG A 143 -4.02 -2.77 3.29
CA ARG A 143 -4.33 -1.40 3.75
C ARG A 143 -4.84 -1.38 5.19
N ILE A 144 -5.46 -2.47 5.62
CA ILE A 144 -6.01 -2.65 6.96
C ILE A 144 -5.01 -3.42 7.84
N GLY A 145 -4.68 -2.84 8.98
CA GLY A 145 -3.78 -3.37 9.98
C GLY A 145 -4.50 -4.04 11.14
N LYS A 146 -3.92 -3.91 12.35
CA LYS A 146 -4.51 -4.45 13.58
C LYS A 146 -5.86 -3.80 13.89
N ASP A 147 -6.72 -4.56 14.57
CA ASP A 147 -8.04 -4.12 15.04
C ASP A 147 -8.94 -3.52 13.94
N ASN A 148 -8.73 -3.98 12.69
CA ASN A 148 -9.38 -3.49 11.49
C ASN A 148 -9.19 -1.98 11.21
N GLN A 149 -8.14 -1.36 11.76
CA GLN A 149 -7.81 0.04 11.49
C GLN A 149 -6.91 0.18 10.26
N PRO A 150 -7.07 1.23 9.44
CA PRO A 150 -6.12 1.52 8.38
C PRO A 150 -4.70 1.72 8.92
N ILE A 151 -3.71 1.12 8.26
CA ILE A 151 -2.28 1.27 8.64
C ILE A 151 -1.84 2.74 8.55
N VAL A 152 -2.31 3.43 7.50
CA VAL A 152 -2.10 4.86 7.29
C VAL A 152 -3.41 5.59 7.58
N ASN A 153 -3.43 6.38 8.65
CA ASN A 153 -4.58 7.14 9.13
C ASN A 153 -4.10 8.52 9.66
N PRO A 154 -5.01 9.43 10.09
CA PRO A 154 -4.64 10.78 10.53
C PRO A 154 -3.61 10.83 11.70
N GLU A 155 -3.54 9.78 12.50
CA GLU A 155 -2.59 9.69 13.62
C GLU A 155 -1.21 9.18 13.17
N THR A 156 -1.14 8.43 12.06
CA THR A 156 0.10 7.82 11.55
C THR A 156 1.13 8.89 11.20
N LYS A 157 2.22 8.97 11.98
CA LYS A 157 3.29 9.97 11.77
C LYS A 157 4.36 9.51 10.80
N LYS A 158 4.56 8.20 10.70
CA LYS A 158 5.51 7.62 9.76
C LYS A 158 5.15 6.18 9.44
N ILE A 159 5.58 5.76 8.27
CA ILE A 159 5.70 4.34 7.92
C ILE A 159 7.13 4.09 7.43
N THR A 160 7.66 2.93 7.80
CA THR A 160 9.01 2.51 7.39
C THR A 160 8.92 1.16 6.70
N LEU A 161 9.36 1.09 5.45
CA LEU A 161 9.57 -0.15 4.73
C LEU A 161 10.96 -0.67 5.06
N HIS A 162 10.98 -1.77 5.81
CA HIS A 162 12.18 -2.56 6.07
C HIS A 162 12.31 -3.54 4.90
N PHE A 163 13.46 -3.52 4.25
CA PHE A 163 13.73 -4.41 3.13
C PHE A 163 14.44 -5.68 3.58
N SER A 164 14.16 -6.75 2.83
CA SER A 164 14.84 -8.03 3.00
C SER A 164 16.34 -7.86 3.18
N HIS A 165 16.88 -8.72 4.03
CA HIS A 165 18.31 -8.92 4.16
C HIS A 165 18.90 -9.27 2.79
N LEU A 166 19.58 -8.29 2.18
CA LEU A 166 20.30 -8.47 0.92
C LEU A 166 21.74 -8.86 1.25
N SER A 167 22.14 -10.04 0.81
CA SER A 167 23.50 -10.53 1.01
C SER A 167 24.25 -10.73 -0.31
N ILE A 168 25.55 -10.50 -0.25
CA ILE A 168 26.53 -10.73 -1.32
C ILE A 168 26.82 -12.25 -1.44
N GLU A 169 26.64 -13.00 -0.34
CA GLU A 169 26.64 -14.48 -0.27
C GLU A 169 25.80 -14.90 0.96
N PRO A 170 25.08 -16.04 0.95
CA PRO A 170 24.19 -16.42 2.07
C PRO A 170 24.84 -16.45 3.47
N SER A 171 26.17 -16.51 3.56
CA SER A 171 27.00 -16.56 4.76
C SER A 171 27.48 -15.19 5.29
N TYR A 172 27.32 -14.08 4.56
CA TYR A 172 27.76 -12.75 4.98
C TYR A 172 26.71 -11.96 5.79
N VAL A 173 27.20 -10.91 6.49
CA VAL A 173 26.37 -9.98 7.28
C VAL A 173 25.39 -9.26 6.35
N ALA A 174 24.11 -9.60 6.49
CA ALA A 174 23.02 -8.94 5.80
C ALA A 174 22.95 -7.45 6.16
N GLN A 175 22.74 -6.61 5.16
CA GLN A 175 22.55 -5.17 5.36
C GLN A 175 21.08 -4.86 5.55
N LYS A 176 20.77 -4.09 6.60
CA LYS A 176 19.41 -3.64 6.88
C LYS A 176 19.14 -2.34 6.12
N ILE A 177 18.07 -2.34 5.34
CA ILE A 177 17.62 -1.18 4.58
C ILE A 177 16.28 -0.71 5.13
N GLU A 178 16.19 0.58 5.41
CA GLU A 178 15.01 1.21 5.99
C GLU A 178 14.64 2.46 5.19
N LEU A 179 13.51 2.40 4.49
CA LEU A 179 12.97 3.53 3.74
C LEU A 179 11.78 4.09 4.50
N THR A 180 11.84 5.36 4.91
CA THR A 180 10.83 5.97 5.80
C THR A 180 10.11 7.12 5.12
N TRP A 181 8.77 7.08 5.15
CA TRP A 181 7.91 8.18 4.76
C TRP A 181 7.30 8.80 6.02
N LYS A 182 7.45 10.13 6.14
CA LYS A 182 6.84 10.92 7.22
C LYS A 182 5.52 11.51 6.73
N ASP A 183 4.57 11.65 7.65
CA ASP A 183 3.22 12.15 7.40
C ASP A 183 2.57 11.49 6.16
N PRO A 184 2.50 10.15 6.11
CA PRO A 184 2.05 9.42 4.92
C PRO A 184 0.56 9.55 4.63
N TYR A 185 -0.23 10.05 5.58
CA TYR A 185 -1.66 10.23 5.43
C TYR A 185 -1.99 11.49 4.62
N ILE A 186 -2.72 11.30 3.53
CA ILE A 186 -3.27 12.38 2.72
C ILE A 186 -4.77 12.45 3.01
N PRO A 187 -5.27 13.54 3.63
CA PRO A 187 -6.70 13.70 3.84
C PRO A 187 -7.40 13.80 2.48
N PRO A 188 -8.46 13.01 2.24
CA PRO A 188 -9.23 13.13 1.01
C PRO A 188 -10.02 14.45 1.01
N ASP A 189 -10.09 15.10 -0.16
CA ASP A 189 -10.98 16.23 -0.41
C ASP A 189 -12.07 15.83 -1.42
N TYR A 190 -13.15 15.26 -0.90
CA TYR A 190 -14.28 14.83 -1.72
C TYR A 190 -15.11 15.98 -2.31
N THR A 191 -14.76 17.24 -2.03
CA THR A 191 -15.37 18.38 -2.71
C THR A 191 -14.75 18.59 -4.10
N GLU A 192 -13.55 18.05 -4.34
CA GLU A 192 -12.88 18.10 -5.63
C GLU A 192 -13.29 16.93 -6.54
N ALA A 193 -13.46 17.21 -7.82
CA ALA A 193 -13.86 16.20 -8.81
C ALA A 193 -12.80 15.11 -9.03
N SER A 194 -11.52 15.44 -8.83
CA SER A 194 -10.39 14.52 -8.95
C SER A 194 -10.46 13.35 -7.97
N TRP A 195 -11.11 13.55 -6.81
CA TRP A 195 -11.24 12.56 -5.73
C TRP A 195 -12.49 11.69 -5.82
N GLN A 196 -13.37 11.93 -6.80
CA GLN A 196 -14.61 11.14 -6.96
C GLN A 196 -14.32 9.65 -7.21
N PRO A 197 -13.35 9.27 -8.07
CA PRO A 197 -12.99 7.86 -8.25
C PRO A 197 -12.55 7.17 -6.95
N GLU A 198 -11.76 7.84 -6.11
CA GLU A 198 -11.35 7.31 -4.80
C GLU A 198 -12.54 7.17 -3.84
N LEU A 199 -13.47 8.13 -3.84
CA LEU A 199 -14.69 8.04 -3.03
C LEU A 199 -15.56 6.85 -3.44
N GLU A 200 -15.80 6.68 -4.74
CA GLU A 200 -16.58 5.59 -5.29
C GLU A 200 -16.00 4.22 -4.90
N GLU A 201 -14.68 4.05 -5.08
CA GLU A 201 -13.99 2.81 -4.72
C GLU A 201 -13.97 2.56 -3.21
N GLU A 202 -13.85 3.61 -2.39
CA GLU A 202 -13.94 3.48 -0.93
C GLU A 202 -15.35 3.07 -0.48
N ILE A 203 -16.40 3.62 -1.11
CA ILE A 203 -17.79 3.21 -0.85
C ILE A 203 -17.98 1.74 -1.20
N LEU A 204 -17.50 1.28 -2.37
CA LEU A 204 -17.60 -0.11 -2.79
C LEU A 204 -16.89 -1.05 -1.80
N ARG A 205 -15.67 -0.71 -1.38
CA ARG A 205 -14.92 -1.46 -0.36
C ARG A 205 -15.69 -1.56 0.96
N LEU A 206 -16.31 -0.46 1.40
CA LEU A 206 -17.10 -0.42 2.64
C LEU A 206 -18.37 -1.25 2.51
N GLN A 207 -19.04 -1.23 1.36
CA GLN A 207 -20.20 -2.09 1.09
C GLN A 207 -19.82 -3.59 1.13
N GLU A 208 -18.70 -3.97 0.50
CA GLU A 208 -18.18 -5.34 0.61
C GLU A 208 -17.90 -5.74 2.07
N ARG A 209 -17.35 -4.80 2.85
CA ARG A 209 -17.07 -5.05 4.27
C ARG A 209 -18.36 -5.24 5.08
N ILE A 210 -19.41 -4.48 4.81
CA ILE A 210 -20.73 -4.66 5.45
C ILE A 210 -21.24 -6.08 5.17
N ILE A 211 -21.22 -6.52 3.91
CA ILE A 211 -21.69 -7.86 3.52
C ILE A 211 -20.93 -8.96 4.30
N LEU A 212 -19.60 -8.84 4.39
CA LEU A 212 -18.78 -9.80 5.13
C LEU A 212 -19.09 -9.79 6.64
N LEU A 213 -19.30 -8.61 7.23
CA LEU A 213 -19.64 -8.48 8.65
C LEU A 213 -21.03 -9.04 8.96
N GLU A 214 -22.00 -8.87 8.05
CA GLU A 214 -23.33 -9.46 8.20
C GLU A 214 -23.28 -10.99 8.14
N ALA A 215 -22.46 -11.56 7.24
CA ALA A 215 -22.22 -12.99 7.18
C ALA A 215 -21.58 -13.52 8.48
N GLN A 216 -20.53 -12.86 8.97
CA GLN A 216 -19.87 -13.21 10.24
C GLN A 216 -20.82 -13.10 11.43
N LYS A 217 -21.65 -12.05 11.48
CA LYS A 217 -22.66 -11.88 12.52
C LYS A 217 -23.64 -13.06 12.53
N LYS A 218 -24.12 -13.48 11.36
CA LYS A 218 -25.04 -14.61 11.24
C LYS A 218 -24.42 -15.92 11.75
N GLU A 219 -23.17 -16.19 11.39
CA GLU A 219 -22.43 -17.36 11.86
C GLU A 219 -22.25 -17.36 13.38
N LEU A 220 -21.85 -16.22 13.95
CA LEU A 220 -21.68 -16.08 15.41
C LEU A 220 -23.00 -16.28 16.17
N ILE A 221 -24.12 -15.77 15.65
CA ILE A 221 -25.45 -15.99 16.23
C ILE A 221 -25.82 -17.49 16.23
N GLU A 222 -25.49 -18.20 15.16
CA GLU A 222 -25.78 -19.63 15.07
C GLU A 222 -24.94 -20.42 16.08
N ASN A 223 -23.64 -20.13 16.16
CA ASN A 223 -22.74 -20.73 17.15
C ASN A 223 -23.20 -20.43 18.59
N GLN A 224 -23.66 -19.19 18.85
CA GLN A 224 -24.21 -18.83 20.16
C GLN A 224 -25.42 -19.69 20.52
N LYS A 225 -26.37 -19.89 19.60
CA LYS A 225 -27.55 -20.73 19.84
C LYS A 225 -27.17 -22.19 20.13
N GLN A 226 -26.17 -22.72 19.44
CA GLN A 226 -25.69 -24.09 19.68
C GLN A 226 -25.12 -24.23 21.10
N ILE A 227 -24.30 -23.27 21.54
CA ILE A 227 -23.75 -23.23 22.90
C ILE A 227 -24.88 -23.09 23.93
N GLU A 228 -25.86 -22.22 23.70
CA GLU A 228 -27.01 -22.06 24.59
C GLU A 228 -27.82 -23.37 24.73
N SER A 229 -28.03 -24.08 23.61
CA SER A 229 -28.69 -25.39 23.64
C SER A 229 -27.89 -26.44 24.42
N GLU A 230 -26.55 -26.44 24.31
CA GLU A 230 -25.68 -27.35 25.06
C GLU A 230 -25.74 -27.06 26.56
N ILE A 231 -25.69 -25.78 26.95
CA ILE A 231 -25.82 -25.35 28.35
C ILE A 231 -27.15 -25.87 28.93
N GLU A 232 -28.25 -25.73 28.19
CA GLU A 232 -29.55 -26.18 28.65
C GLU A 232 -29.63 -27.71 28.79
N ASN A 233 -29.07 -28.45 27.83
CA ASN A 233 -29.00 -29.91 27.92
C ASN A 233 -28.18 -30.37 29.15
N VAL A 234 -27.07 -29.69 29.44
CA VAL A 234 -26.25 -29.99 30.63
C VAL A 234 -27.00 -29.66 31.92
N LYS A 235 -27.69 -28.52 31.98
CA LYS A 235 -28.53 -28.16 33.15
C LYS A 235 -29.61 -29.20 33.41
N ASN A 236 -30.36 -29.59 32.37
CA ASN A 236 -31.37 -30.65 32.47
C ASN A 236 -30.75 -31.95 32.98
N LYS A 237 -29.53 -32.28 32.51
CA LYS A 237 -28.84 -33.48 33.00
C LYS A 237 -28.43 -33.40 34.46
N ILE A 238 -28.06 -32.21 34.94
CA ILE A 238 -27.77 -31.97 36.37
C ILE A 238 -29.05 -32.12 37.19
N GLU A 239 -30.20 -31.60 36.72
CA GLU A 239 -31.48 -31.74 37.41
C GLU A 239 -32.00 -33.19 37.46
N GLU A 240 -31.67 -34.01 36.45
CA GLU A 240 -31.99 -35.44 36.42
C GLU A 240 -31.20 -36.28 37.45
N LEU A 241 -30.02 -35.83 37.88
CA LEU A 241 -29.09 -36.58 38.74
C LEU A 241 -29.32 -36.28 40.24
#